data_AF-A0A0Q7SAY4-F1
#
_entry.id   AF-A0A0Q7SAY4-F1
#
_cell.length_a   1.000
_cell.length_b   1.000
_cell.length_c   1.000
_cell.angle_alpha   90.00
_cell.angle_beta   90.00
_cell.angle_gamma   90.00
#
_symmetry.space_group_name_H-M   'P 1'
#
loop_
_entity.id
_entity.type
_entity.pdbx_description
1 polymer ?
#
loop_
_entity_poly.entity_id
_entity_poly.type
_entity_poly.pdbx_seq_one_letter_code
_entity_poly.pdbx_strand_id
1 'polypeptide(L)'
;MTALPLPRIPAADDVSSPVADEPVALLQLDLSDPVEAASAVYRQVRRGRRVVAVACGGAEAPARLAEALDAIGVRASRPVPGDAPLCAGVAIVAGSAAAPDRGAAAPVRPLRVALAGCGVVGGGVLPRLLSDPRFEVVGVLVRDPAKARDVVIPAGLALSDPAALLAREPDVVVEAISDASTGLALIRAALSRGVDVVSANKQAVGGDLPGLTALAESAGARLLYSASVGGGAPLIETVRRAAAQGKIVRIKAVLNGTCNFILNRLAEGGAFDDALGAARDAGFAEEDPSADLTGLDAAAKLAILAYEGLGRSLRIEAIARRSLSAEALLPAGRVRQIARLDVPSGLVGVAFEAVDGDALFAVLPDEANALRVTLADGRTFTATGRGAGRRPTAESVWADLEDLIEAA
;
A
#
# COMPACT_ATOMS: atom_id res chain seq x y z
N MET A 1 -18.06 46.20 1.26
CA MET A 1 -17.05 45.36 1.95
C MET A 1 -17.61 44.97 3.30
N THR A 2 -18.35 43.87 3.36
CA THR A 2 -18.90 43.30 4.59
C THR A 2 -17.99 42.15 5.01
N ALA A 3 -17.29 42.31 6.13
CA ALA A 3 -16.42 41.29 6.68
C ALA A 3 -17.26 40.06 7.09
N LEU A 4 -16.93 38.89 6.55
CA LEU A 4 -17.48 37.61 6.99
C LEU A 4 -16.96 37.29 8.40
N PRO A 5 -17.82 36.85 9.33
CA PRO A 5 -17.40 36.55 10.70
C PRO A 5 -16.54 35.29 10.74
N LEU A 6 -15.48 35.32 11.55
CA LEU A 6 -14.64 34.15 11.80
C LEU A 6 -15.44 33.04 12.52
N PRO A 7 -15.24 31.77 12.16
CA PRO A 7 -15.99 30.64 12.72
C PRO A 7 -15.65 30.43 14.21
N ARG A 8 -16.70 30.15 15.00
CA ARG A 8 -16.58 29.76 16.41
C ARG A 8 -16.12 28.29 16.51
N ILE A 9 -15.19 28.03 17.43
CA ILE A 9 -14.77 26.69 17.84
C ILE A 9 -15.89 26.09 18.72
N PRO A 10 -16.38 24.86 18.46
CA PRO A 10 -17.43 24.24 19.27
C PRO A 10 -16.92 23.85 20.66
N ALA A 11 -17.85 23.85 21.64
CA ALA A 11 -17.60 23.49 23.03
C ALA A 11 -17.33 21.99 23.20
N ALA A 12 -16.56 21.65 24.24
CA ALA A 12 -15.80 20.41 24.41
C ALA A 12 -16.60 19.11 24.74
N ASP A 13 -17.92 19.10 24.69
CA ASP A 13 -18.71 18.07 25.40
C ASP A 13 -19.37 16.98 24.52
N ASP A 14 -19.05 16.87 23.22
CA ASP A 14 -19.75 15.93 22.32
C ASP A 14 -18.87 14.88 21.61
N VAL A 15 -17.78 14.41 22.25
CA VAL A 15 -16.96 13.32 21.69
C VAL A 15 -16.53 12.32 22.77
N SER A 16 -17.30 11.22 22.92
CA SER A 16 -16.81 10.01 23.60
C SER A 16 -16.16 9.05 22.59
N SER A 17 -14.94 9.39 22.18
CA SER A 17 -13.95 8.50 21.55
C SER A 17 -12.64 9.29 21.46
N PRO A 18 -11.45 8.73 21.75
CA PRO A 18 -10.21 9.47 21.66
C PRO A 18 -9.85 9.65 20.18
N VAL A 19 -10.50 10.59 19.50
CA VAL A 19 -10.24 11.01 18.11
C VAL A 19 -9.21 12.17 18.07
N ALA A 20 -8.63 12.55 19.21
CA ALA A 20 -8.07 13.88 19.40
C ALA A 20 -6.60 14.11 18.97
N ASP A 21 -5.77 13.08 18.73
CA ASP A 21 -4.30 13.29 18.62
C ASP A 21 -3.65 12.94 17.25
N GLU A 22 -4.41 12.61 16.21
CA GLU A 22 -3.78 12.34 14.90
C GLU A 22 -3.33 13.63 14.19
N PRO A 23 -2.05 13.75 13.78
CA PRO A 23 -1.55 14.96 13.12
C PRO A 23 -2.30 15.25 11.81
N VAL A 24 -2.59 16.53 11.56
CA VAL A 24 -3.26 17.00 10.35
C VAL A 24 -2.25 17.65 9.40
N ALA A 25 -2.22 17.21 8.14
CA ALA A 25 -1.49 17.86 7.06
C ALA A 25 -2.44 18.73 6.23
N LEU A 26 -2.10 20.01 6.06
CA LEU A 26 -2.76 20.90 5.11
C LEU A 26 -1.91 20.97 3.84
N LEU A 27 -2.44 20.50 2.72
CA LEU A 27 -1.76 20.50 1.43
C LEU A 27 -2.50 21.42 0.46
N GLN A 28 -1.82 22.44 -0.06
CA GLN A 28 -2.32 23.22 -1.19
C GLN A 28 -1.75 22.65 -2.48
N LEU A 29 -2.60 22.10 -3.35
CA LEU A 29 -2.22 21.25 -4.47
C LEU A 29 -2.58 21.93 -5.79
N ASP A 30 -1.61 22.01 -6.70
CA ASP A 30 -1.86 22.32 -8.10
C ASP A 30 -2.36 21.07 -8.82
N LEU A 31 -3.41 21.23 -9.64
CA LEU A 31 -4.03 20.14 -10.40
C LEU A 31 -3.68 20.21 -11.90
N SER A 32 -2.56 20.86 -12.24
CA SER A 32 -1.89 20.65 -13.53
C SER A 32 -1.50 19.18 -13.73
N ASP A 33 -1.04 18.51 -12.66
CA ASP A 33 -0.84 17.06 -12.58
C ASP A 33 -1.64 16.45 -11.39
N PRO A 34 -2.86 15.93 -11.63
CA PRO A 34 -3.66 15.28 -10.60
C PRO A 34 -3.04 14.01 -10.01
N VAL A 35 -2.18 13.31 -10.74
CA VAL A 35 -1.53 12.08 -10.28
C VAL A 35 -0.50 12.42 -9.21
N GLU A 36 0.34 13.42 -9.47
CA GLU A 36 1.30 13.92 -8.47
C GLU A 36 0.58 14.51 -7.25
N ALA A 37 -0.51 15.25 -7.45
CA ALA A 37 -1.31 15.78 -6.34
C ALA A 37 -1.90 14.66 -5.45
N ALA A 38 -2.44 13.59 -6.06
CA ALA A 38 -2.94 12.43 -5.33
C ALA A 38 -1.81 11.67 -4.61
N SER A 39 -0.65 11.54 -5.23
CA SER A 39 0.55 10.95 -4.64
C SER A 39 1.04 11.73 -3.42
N ALA A 40 1.07 13.06 -3.48
CA ALA A 40 1.42 13.92 -2.35
C ALA A 40 0.46 13.72 -1.14
N VAL A 41 -0.84 13.56 -1.41
CA VAL A 41 -1.83 13.21 -0.37
C VAL A 41 -1.56 11.82 0.19
N TYR A 42 -1.36 10.82 -0.68
CA TYR A 42 -1.09 9.45 -0.28
C TYR A 42 0.11 9.34 0.65
N ARG A 43 1.21 10.06 0.36
CA ARG A 43 2.40 10.10 1.22
C ARG A 43 2.09 10.59 2.64
N GLN A 44 1.19 11.56 2.81
CA GLN A 44 0.77 12.00 4.15
C GLN A 44 -0.12 10.96 4.85
N VAL A 45 -1.04 10.31 4.11
CA VAL A 45 -1.86 9.21 4.64
C VAL A 45 -0.98 8.04 5.11
N ARG A 46 0.02 7.67 4.31
CA ARG A 46 1.03 6.65 4.63
C ARG A 46 1.83 6.99 5.90
N ARG A 47 2.08 8.28 6.15
CA ARG A 47 2.66 8.80 7.41
C ARG A 47 1.69 8.85 8.59
N GLY A 48 0.43 8.43 8.42
CA GLY A 48 -0.58 8.39 9.47
C GLY A 48 -1.18 9.75 9.78
N ARG A 49 -1.13 10.67 8.81
CA ARG A 49 -1.71 12.01 8.95
C ARG A 49 -3.09 12.04 8.33
N ARG A 50 -4.00 12.76 8.98
CA ARG A 50 -5.22 13.25 8.35
C ARG A 50 -4.84 14.32 7.35
N VAL A 51 -5.56 14.45 6.24
CA VAL A 51 -5.18 15.39 5.17
C VAL A 51 -6.34 16.31 4.84
N VAL A 52 -6.08 17.61 4.86
CA VAL A 52 -6.92 18.61 4.21
C VAL A 52 -6.23 19.00 2.91
N ALA A 53 -6.77 18.54 1.80
CA ALA A 53 -6.26 18.78 0.45
C ALA A 53 -7.03 19.95 -0.18
N VAL A 54 -6.38 21.10 -0.28
CA VAL A 54 -6.90 22.30 -0.95
C VAL A 54 -6.57 22.19 -2.43
N ALA A 55 -7.56 21.85 -3.25
CA ALA A 55 -7.41 21.63 -4.68
C ALA A 55 -7.52 22.96 -5.44
N CYS A 56 -6.38 23.46 -5.94
CA CYS A 56 -6.30 24.67 -6.76
C CYS A 56 -6.40 24.34 -8.26
N GLY A 57 -6.76 25.31 -9.10
CA GLY A 57 -6.89 25.11 -10.55
C GLY A 57 -8.32 25.15 -11.10
N GLY A 58 -9.23 25.83 -10.41
CA GLY A 58 -10.60 26.09 -10.88
C GLY A 58 -11.67 25.17 -10.28
N ALA A 59 -12.92 25.33 -10.76
CA ALA A 59 -14.10 24.70 -10.16
C ALA A 59 -14.09 23.15 -10.22
N GLU A 60 -13.40 22.57 -11.20
CA GLU A 60 -13.31 21.12 -11.39
C GLU A 60 -12.16 20.47 -10.60
N ALA A 61 -11.24 21.26 -10.03
CA ALA A 61 -10.05 20.74 -9.35
C ALA A 61 -10.38 19.75 -8.21
N PRO A 62 -11.39 19.98 -7.34
CA PRO A 62 -11.79 19.00 -6.33
C PRO A 62 -12.27 17.66 -6.92
N ALA A 63 -12.96 17.67 -8.06
CA ALA A 63 -13.46 16.46 -8.70
C ALA A 63 -12.32 15.66 -9.33
N ARG A 64 -11.41 16.34 -10.03
CA ARG A 64 -10.21 15.72 -10.63
C ARG A 64 -9.29 15.11 -9.56
N LEU A 65 -9.12 15.79 -8.42
CA LEU A 65 -8.36 15.23 -7.30
C LEU A 65 -9.04 13.99 -6.71
N ALA A 66 -10.37 14.03 -6.54
CA ALA A 66 -11.12 12.89 -6.01
C ALA A 66 -11.01 11.66 -6.92
N GLU A 67 -11.10 11.85 -8.24
CA GLU A 67 -10.90 10.78 -9.23
C GLU A 67 -9.48 10.21 -9.17
N ALA A 68 -8.46 11.07 -9.09
CA ALA A 68 -7.07 10.64 -8.97
C ALA A 68 -6.80 9.86 -7.67
N LEU A 69 -7.40 10.29 -6.55
CA LEU A 69 -7.31 9.59 -5.26
C LEU A 69 -8.02 8.23 -5.28
N ASP A 70 -9.22 8.13 -5.87
CA ASP A 70 -9.92 6.85 -6.00
C ASP A 70 -9.13 5.86 -6.87
N ALA A 71 -8.48 6.35 -7.93
CA ALA A 71 -7.64 5.54 -8.81
C ALA A 71 -6.46 4.85 -8.10
N ILE A 72 -5.95 5.44 -7.01
CA ILE A 72 -4.91 4.85 -6.16
C ILE A 72 -5.49 4.22 -4.87
N GLY A 73 -6.82 4.20 -4.73
CA GLY A 73 -7.51 3.57 -3.60
C GLY A 73 -7.54 4.38 -2.31
N VAL A 74 -7.34 5.70 -2.39
CA VAL A 74 -7.47 6.63 -1.26
C VAL A 74 -8.89 7.19 -1.23
N ARG A 75 -9.65 6.84 -0.20
CA ARG A 75 -10.98 7.42 0.02
C ARG A 75 -10.85 8.84 0.55
N ALA A 76 -11.58 9.75 -0.08
CA ALA A 76 -11.65 11.14 0.33
C ALA A 76 -13.10 11.60 0.42
N SER A 77 -13.38 12.50 1.37
CA SER A 77 -14.64 13.21 1.49
C SER A 77 -14.54 14.60 0.87
N ARG A 78 -15.69 15.14 0.46
CA ARG A 78 -15.83 16.51 -0.04
C ARG A 78 -16.81 17.26 0.87
N PRO A 79 -16.35 17.78 2.02
CA PRO A 79 -17.23 18.48 2.95
C PRO A 79 -17.83 19.74 2.32
N VAL A 80 -19.04 20.09 2.72
CA VAL A 80 -19.67 21.35 2.30
C VAL A 80 -19.02 22.49 3.10
N PRO A 81 -18.80 23.67 2.51
CA PRO A 81 -18.28 24.82 3.25
C PRO A 81 -19.13 25.11 4.51
N GLY A 82 -18.50 25.05 5.69
CA GLY A 82 -19.17 25.23 6.99
C GLY A 82 -19.28 23.96 7.83
N ASP A 83 -19.11 22.77 7.22
CA ASP A 83 -18.96 21.53 7.97
C ASP A 83 -17.58 21.48 8.66
N ALA A 84 -17.52 20.87 9.85
CA ALA A 84 -16.25 20.63 10.54
C ALA A 84 -15.34 19.79 9.62
N PRO A 85 -14.11 20.25 9.28
CA PRO A 85 -13.37 19.67 8.15
C PRO A 85 -12.94 18.21 8.33
N LEU A 86 -12.97 17.62 9.53
CA LEU A 86 -12.30 16.36 9.80
C LEU A 86 -12.97 15.54 10.90
N CYS A 87 -13.77 14.56 10.52
CA CYS A 87 -14.09 13.43 11.40
C CYS A 87 -13.10 12.26 11.21
N ALA A 88 -12.61 12.01 9.98
CA ALA A 88 -11.55 11.02 9.68
C ALA A 88 -11.00 11.15 8.24
N GLY A 89 -9.72 10.85 8.03
CA GLY A 89 -9.14 10.60 6.69
C GLY A 89 -8.72 11.83 5.87
N VAL A 90 -9.05 11.80 4.57
CA VAL A 90 -8.72 12.86 3.59
C VAL A 90 -9.98 13.68 3.28
N ALA A 91 -9.88 15.00 3.44
CA ALA A 91 -10.91 15.96 3.05
C ALA A 91 -10.42 16.83 1.89
N ILE A 92 -11.20 16.94 0.82
CA ILE A 92 -10.88 17.79 -0.34
C ILE A 92 -11.71 19.06 -0.25
N VAL A 93 -11.03 20.21 -0.28
CA VAL A 93 -11.64 21.54 -0.25
C VAL A 93 -11.24 22.32 -1.50
N ALA A 94 -12.14 23.13 -2.05
CA ALA A 94 -11.82 23.99 -3.19
C ALA A 94 -10.81 25.08 -2.79
N GLY A 95 -9.76 25.23 -3.59
CA GLY A 95 -8.75 26.28 -3.47
C GLY A 95 -8.94 27.44 -4.45
N SER A 96 -8.03 28.41 -4.38
CA SER A 96 -7.94 29.50 -5.35
C SER A 96 -7.64 29.01 -6.78
N ALA A 97 -7.87 29.87 -7.77
CA ALA A 97 -7.58 29.59 -9.18
C ALA A 97 -6.10 29.23 -9.43
N ALA A 98 -5.18 29.87 -8.70
CA ALA A 98 -3.75 29.55 -8.75
C ALA A 98 -3.30 28.88 -7.43
N ALA A 99 -2.49 27.82 -7.55
CA ALA A 99 -1.70 27.31 -6.43
C ALA A 99 -0.50 28.24 -6.20
N PRO A 100 0.02 28.36 -4.96
CA PRO A 100 1.28 29.04 -4.72
C PRO A 100 2.41 28.31 -5.45
N ASP A 101 3.32 29.09 -6.05
CA ASP A 101 4.51 28.59 -6.73
C ASP A 101 5.39 27.85 -5.71
N ARG A 102 5.38 26.51 -5.79
CA ARG A 102 6.33 25.68 -5.06
C ARG A 102 7.62 25.72 -5.86
N GLY A 103 8.45 26.73 -5.60
CA GLY A 103 9.71 26.94 -6.30
C GLY A 103 10.45 25.62 -6.53
N ALA A 104 10.84 25.38 -7.78
CA ALA A 104 11.51 24.15 -8.19
C ALA A 104 12.73 23.91 -7.28
N ALA A 105 12.79 22.76 -6.62
CA ALA A 105 13.98 22.35 -5.89
C ALA A 105 15.18 22.30 -6.84
N ALA A 106 16.34 22.73 -6.37
CA ALA A 106 17.58 22.73 -7.15
C ALA A 106 17.89 21.32 -7.71
N PRO A 107 18.53 21.22 -8.89
CA PRO A 107 18.74 19.93 -9.53
C PRO A 107 19.72 19.08 -8.72
N VAL A 108 19.19 18.07 -8.05
CA VAL A 108 19.96 16.90 -7.60
C VAL A 108 20.22 16.05 -8.85
N ARG A 109 21.36 15.34 -8.90
CA ARG A 109 21.55 14.34 -9.97
C ARG A 109 20.33 13.41 -10.00
N PRO A 110 19.76 13.07 -11.17
CA PRO A 110 18.65 12.13 -11.23
C PRO A 110 19.02 10.81 -10.56
N LEU A 111 18.10 10.24 -9.80
CA LEU A 111 18.28 8.93 -9.18
C LEU A 111 18.26 7.85 -10.27
N ARG A 112 19.33 7.06 -10.38
CA ARG A 112 19.43 6.01 -11.38
C ARG A 112 18.64 4.78 -10.97
N VAL A 113 17.58 4.47 -11.71
CA VAL A 113 16.63 3.39 -11.40
C VAL A 113 16.79 2.23 -12.38
N ALA A 114 17.03 1.03 -11.85
CA ALA A 114 16.87 -0.21 -12.58
C ALA A 114 15.51 -0.85 -12.22
N LEU A 115 14.64 -1.05 -13.20
CA LEU A 115 13.34 -1.71 -13.00
C LEU A 115 13.46 -3.20 -13.33
N ALA A 116 13.14 -4.08 -12.39
CA ALA A 116 13.13 -5.51 -12.58
C ALA A 116 11.71 -6.05 -12.55
N GLY A 117 11.23 -6.52 -13.70
CA GLY A 117 9.84 -6.88 -13.93
C GLY A 117 9.03 -5.72 -14.49
N CYS A 118 8.46 -5.91 -15.68
CA CYS A 118 7.58 -4.95 -16.35
C CYS A 118 6.21 -5.58 -16.64
N GLY A 119 5.64 -6.22 -15.61
CA GLY A 119 4.27 -6.76 -15.61
C GLY A 119 3.26 -5.71 -15.14
N VAL A 120 2.24 -6.12 -14.39
CA VAL A 120 1.19 -5.23 -13.90
C VAL A 120 1.76 -4.09 -13.04
N VAL A 121 2.55 -4.39 -12.01
CA VAL A 121 3.11 -3.37 -11.10
C VAL A 121 4.20 -2.56 -11.80
N GLY A 122 5.23 -3.21 -12.35
CA GLY A 122 6.32 -2.53 -13.03
C GLY A 122 5.88 -1.67 -14.22
N GLY A 123 4.89 -2.12 -14.99
CA GLY A 123 4.26 -1.31 -16.05
C GLY A 123 3.41 -0.15 -15.52
N GLY A 124 2.92 -0.22 -14.27
CA GLY A 124 2.32 0.93 -13.60
C GLY A 124 3.33 1.99 -13.15
N VAL A 125 4.57 1.59 -12.88
CA VAL A 125 5.64 2.48 -12.37
C VAL A 125 6.46 3.08 -13.52
N LEU A 126 6.77 2.29 -14.55
CA LEU A 126 7.68 2.69 -15.65
C LEU A 126 7.29 4.00 -16.35
N PRO A 127 6.02 4.25 -16.73
CA PRO A 127 5.66 5.50 -17.41
C PRO A 127 6.00 6.75 -16.58
N ARG A 128 5.77 6.69 -15.26
CA ARG A 128 6.05 7.80 -14.35
C ARG A 128 7.55 8.02 -14.16
N LEU A 129 8.33 6.94 -14.06
CA LEU A 129 9.79 7.00 -14.05
C LEU A 129 10.38 7.64 -15.31
N LEU A 130 9.81 7.35 -16.48
CA LEU A 130 10.29 7.88 -17.76
C LEU A 130 9.93 9.36 -17.97
N SER A 131 8.86 9.84 -17.33
CA SER A 131 8.41 11.23 -17.44
C SER A 131 8.99 12.18 -16.40
N ASP A 132 9.44 11.65 -15.25
CA ASP A 132 9.89 12.47 -14.13
C ASP A 132 11.40 12.71 -14.19
N PRO A 133 11.86 13.97 -14.33
CA PRO A 133 13.28 14.30 -14.49
C PRO A 133 14.13 14.01 -13.25
N ARG A 134 13.52 13.71 -12.10
CA ARG A 134 14.23 13.31 -10.88
C ARG A 134 14.80 11.88 -10.99
N PHE A 135 14.39 11.11 -12.01
CA PHE A 135 14.79 9.73 -12.19
C PHE A 135 15.45 9.52 -13.57
N GLU A 136 16.42 8.62 -13.61
CA GLU A 136 17.02 8.11 -14.85
C GLU A 136 16.82 6.59 -14.90
N VAL A 137 16.00 6.09 -15.82
CA VAL A 137 15.83 4.65 -16.00
C VAL A 137 17.04 4.08 -16.75
N VAL A 138 17.89 3.31 -16.05
CA VAL A 138 19.14 2.76 -16.63
C VAL A 138 18.96 1.36 -17.23
N GLY A 139 17.85 0.69 -16.92
CA GLY A 139 17.52 -0.61 -17.49
C GLY A 139 16.21 -1.18 -16.98
N VAL A 140 15.60 -2.05 -17.79
CA VAL A 140 14.36 -2.75 -17.50
C VAL A 140 14.56 -4.24 -17.72
N LEU A 141 14.67 -5.01 -16.64
CA LEU A 141 14.82 -6.46 -16.70
C LEU A 141 13.48 -7.14 -16.95
N VAL A 142 13.42 -7.92 -18.03
CA VAL A 142 12.26 -8.71 -18.43
C VAL A 142 12.69 -10.07 -18.95
N ARG A 143 11.84 -11.09 -18.81
CA ARG A 143 12.14 -12.45 -19.30
C ARG A 143 12.33 -12.51 -20.81
N ASP A 144 11.48 -11.79 -21.55
CA ASP A 144 11.49 -11.75 -23.02
C ASP A 144 11.39 -10.29 -23.48
N PRO A 145 12.49 -9.65 -23.92
CA PRO A 145 12.47 -8.29 -24.45
C PRO A 145 11.54 -8.09 -25.66
N ALA A 146 11.29 -9.15 -26.47
CA ALA A 146 10.47 -9.07 -27.67
C ALA A 146 8.96 -9.21 -27.41
N LYS A 147 8.56 -9.68 -26.22
CA LYS A 147 7.15 -9.83 -25.84
C LYS A 147 6.40 -8.49 -25.96
N ALA A 148 5.26 -8.49 -26.66
CA ALA A 148 4.37 -7.33 -26.70
C ALA A 148 3.85 -6.98 -25.30
N ARG A 149 3.83 -5.68 -24.99
CA ARG A 149 3.40 -5.11 -23.71
C ARG A 149 2.49 -3.92 -23.97
N ASP A 150 1.65 -3.62 -23.00
CA ASP A 150 0.82 -2.42 -22.96
C ASP A 150 1.61 -1.16 -22.56
N VAL A 151 2.85 -1.33 -22.10
CA VAL A 151 3.78 -0.25 -21.79
C VAL A 151 5.03 -0.38 -22.66
N VAL A 152 5.42 0.75 -23.26
CA VAL A 152 6.60 0.82 -24.15
C VAL A 152 7.87 0.94 -23.30
N ILE A 153 8.78 -0.01 -23.46
CA ILE A 153 10.14 0.08 -22.93
C ILE A 153 11.00 0.76 -24.00
N PRO A 154 11.66 1.90 -23.71
CA PRO A 154 12.55 2.55 -24.67
C PRO A 154 13.65 1.63 -25.18
N ALA A 155 14.06 1.84 -26.43
CA ALA A 155 15.11 1.06 -27.07
C ALA A 155 16.42 1.15 -26.27
N GLY A 156 17.09 0.01 -26.08
CA GLY A 156 18.35 -0.08 -25.33
C GLY A 156 18.21 -0.26 -23.82
N LEU A 157 17.01 -0.09 -23.24
CA LEU A 157 16.77 -0.31 -21.81
C LEU A 157 16.36 -1.75 -21.46
N ALA A 158 15.72 -2.47 -22.39
CA ALA A 158 15.26 -3.83 -22.12
C ALA A 158 16.45 -4.81 -21.99
N LEU A 159 16.52 -5.53 -20.86
CA LEU A 159 17.54 -6.52 -20.54
C LEU A 159 16.87 -7.83 -20.11
N SER A 160 17.55 -8.97 -20.31
CA SER A 160 17.08 -10.29 -19.85
C SER A 160 18.01 -10.96 -18.82
N ASP A 161 19.13 -10.32 -18.49
CA ASP A 161 20.12 -10.79 -17.53
C ASP A 161 20.19 -9.85 -16.31
N PRO A 162 19.93 -10.35 -15.09
CA PRO A 162 20.09 -9.59 -13.86
C PRO A 162 21.51 -9.02 -13.65
N ALA A 163 22.56 -9.75 -14.08
CA ALA A 163 23.93 -9.26 -13.93
C ALA A 163 24.20 -8.07 -14.85
N ALA A 164 23.75 -8.12 -16.10
CA ALA A 164 23.77 -7.00 -17.02
C ALA A 164 22.96 -5.79 -16.50
N LEU A 165 21.82 -6.01 -15.83
CA LEU A 165 21.05 -4.94 -15.20
C LEU A 165 21.87 -4.24 -14.10
N LEU A 166 22.46 -4.99 -13.17
CA LEU A 166 23.26 -4.43 -12.09
C LEU A 166 24.60 -3.84 -12.58
N ALA A 167 25.13 -4.28 -13.72
CA ALA A 167 26.28 -3.67 -14.37
C ALA A 167 26.00 -2.27 -14.93
N ARG A 168 24.73 -1.84 -14.97
CA ARG A 168 24.36 -0.45 -15.26
C ARG A 168 24.54 0.49 -14.06
N GLU A 169 25.04 0.00 -12.94
CA GLU A 169 25.30 0.80 -11.72
C GLU A 169 24.10 1.67 -11.34
N PRO A 170 22.92 1.06 -11.06
CA PRO A 170 21.78 1.80 -10.54
C PRO A 170 22.04 2.26 -9.10
N ASP A 171 21.45 3.39 -8.72
CA ASP A 171 21.37 3.81 -7.32
C ASP A 171 20.30 2.99 -6.57
N VAL A 172 19.23 2.61 -7.27
CA VAL A 172 18.12 1.80 -6.74
C VAL A 172 17.63 0.76 -7.74
N VAL A 173 17.30 -0.43 -7.25
CA VAL A 173 16.55 -1.45 -7.98
C VAL A 173 15.10 -1.46 -7.52
N VAL A 174 14.17 -1.24 -8.45
CA VAL A 174 12.74 -1.50 -8.23
C VAL A 174 12.45 -2.94 -8.64
N GLU A 175 12.18 -3.82 -7.69
CA GLU A 175 11.95 -5.24 -7.91
C GLU A 175 10.45 -5.58 -7.87
N ALA A 176 9.93 -6.04 -9.01
CA ALA A 176 8.54 -6.42 -9.24
C ALA A 176 8.46 -7.72 -10.08
N ILE A 177 9.40 -8.64 -9.88
CA ILE A 177 9.41 -9.95 -10.51
C ILE A 177 8.36 -10.83 -9.80
N SER A 178 7.65 -11.67 -10.53
CA SER A 178 6.66 -12.58 -9.93
C SER A 178 7.30 -13.81 -9.28
N ASP A 179 8.39 -14.32 -9.84
CA ASP A 179 9.13 -15.45 -9.29
C ASP A 179 9.90 -15.07 -8.02
N ALA A 180 9.58 -15.74 -6.91
CA ALA A 180 10.15 -15.46 -5.60
C ALA A 180 11.67 -15.71 -5.54
N SER A 181 12.15 -16.79 -6.16
CA SER A 181 13.55 -17.19 -6.09
C SER A 181 14.46 -16.22 -6.86
N THR A 182 14.02 -15.81 -8.04
CA THR A 182 14.69 -14.83 -8.89
C THR A 182 14.67 -13.45 -8.24
N GLY A 183 13.52 -13.02 -7.71
CA GLY A 183 13.39 -11.77 -6.97
C GLY A 183 14.35 -11.73 -5.78
N LEU A 184 14.34 -12.78 -4.94
CA LEU A 184 15.22 -12.86 -3.77
C LEU A 184 16.71 -12.80 -4.16
N ALA A 185 17.12 -13.53 -5.20
CA ALA A 185 18.50 -13.51 -5.68
C ALA A 185 18.92 -12.12 -6.17
N LEU A 186 18.06 -11.42 -6.91
CA LEU A 186 18.32 -10.07 -7.38
C LEU A 186 18.39 -9.06 -6.22
N ILE A 187 17.46 -9.13 -5.27
CA ILE A 187 17.45 -8.25 -4.09
C ILE A 187 18.78 -8.39 -3.34
N ARG A 188 19.22 -9.63 -3.04
CA ARG A 188 20.50 -9.86 -2.37
C ARG A 188 21.68 -9.32 -3.17
N ALA A 189 21.69 -9.57 -4.48
CA ALA A 189 22.78 -9.13 -5.35
C ALA A 189 22.88 -7.59 -5.41
N ALA A 190 21.76 -6.88 -5.39
CA ALA A 190 21.71 -5.42 -5.33
C ALA A 190 22.19 -4.91 -3.96
N LEU A 191 21.58 -5.37 -2.87
CA LEU A 191 21.92 -4.95 -1.51
C LEU A 191 23.40 -5.20 -1.19
N SER A 192 23.97 -6.34 -1.62
CA SER A 192 25.40 -6.66 -1.41
C SER A 192 26.35 -5.69 -2.10
N ARG A 193 25.87 -4.90 -3.07
CA ARG A 193 26.63 -3.85 -3.77
C ARG A 193 26.41 -2.46 -3.16
N GLY A 194 25.66 -2.34 -2.07
CA GLY A 194 25.26 -1.05 -1.51
C GLY A 194 24.16 -0.34 -2.30
N VAL A 195 23.46 -1.06 -3.20
CA VAL A 195 22.38 -0.51 -4.02
C VAL A 195 21.06 -0.64 -3.28
N ASP A 196 20.30 0.45 -3.20
CA ASP A 196 18.97 0.45 -2.56
C ASP A 196 17.99 -0.44 -3.31
N VAL A 197 17.01 -0.99 -2.61
CA VAL A 197 15.96 -1.83 -3.20
C VAL A 197 14.59 -1.40 -2.75
N VAL A 198 13.68 -1.24 -3.72
CA VAL A 198 12.23 -1.11 -3.51
C VAL A 198 11.55 -2.35 -4.10
N SER A 199 10.94 -3.21 -3.28
CA SER A 199 10.34 -4.48 -3.75
C SER A 199 8.83 -4.55 -3.57
N ALA A 200 8.13 -5.03 -4.59
CA ALA A 200 6.73 -5.43 -4.53
C ALA A 200 6.54 -6.95 -4.32
N ASN A 201 7.63 -7.73 -4.29
CA ASN A 201 7.58 -9.19 -4.24
C ASN A 201 7.53 -9.72 -2.81
N LYS A 202 6.31 -9.89 -2.29
CA LYS A 202 6.04 -10.44 -0.96
C LYS A 202 6.68 -11.80 -0.68
N GLN A 203 6.82 -12.67 -1.68
CA GLN A 203 7.38 -14.00 -1.48
C GLN A 203 8.91 -13.94 -1.40
N ALA A 204 9.54 -13.11 -2.23
CA ALA A 204 10.97 -12.86 -2.13
C ALA A 204 11.34 -12.20 -0.80
N VAL A 205 10.65 -11.12 -0.44
CA VAL A 205 10.88 -10.38 0.81
C VAL A 205 10.57 -11.27 2.02
N GLY A 206 9.40 -11.89 2.09
CA GLY A 206 8.98 -12.72 3.22
C GLY A 206 9.81 -14.01 3.40
N GLY A 207 10.50 -14.47 2.34
CA GLY A 207 11.32 -15.68 2.38
C GLY A 207 12.60 -15.55 3.23
N ASP A 208 13.18 -14.35 3.32
CA ASP A 208 14.33 -14.07 4.21
C ASP A 208 14.38 -12.60 4.64
N LEU A 209 13.25 -12.05 5.09
CA LEU A 209 13.22 -10.64 5.49
C LEU A 209 14.31 -10.27 6.52
N PRO A 210 14.59 -11.06 7.57
CA PRO A 210 15.66 -10.73 8.52
C PRO A 210 17.05 -10.68 7.88
N GLY A 211 17.38 -11.65 7.01
CA GLY A 211 18.67 -11.68 6.35
C GLY A 211 18.79 -10.56 5.31
N LEU A 212 17.70 -10.19 4.64
CA LEU A 212 17.69 -9.05 3.72
C LEU A 212 17.85 -7.72 4.46
N THR A 213 17.18 -7.52 5.59
CA THR A 213 17.35 -6.32 6.43
C THR A 213 18.78 -6.22 6.97
N ALA A 214 19.32 -7.31 7.53
CA ALA A 214 20.69 -7.33 8.03
C ALA A 214 21.72 -7.07 6.92
N LEU A 215 21.49 -7.61 5.71
CA LEU A 215 22.33 -7.38 4.54
C LEU A 215 22.30 -5.90 4.13
N ALA A 216 21.11 -5.30 4.01
CA ALA A 216 20.94 -3.89 3.69
C ALA A 216 21.69 -3.00 4.68
N GLU A 217 21.49 -3.22 5.98
CA GLU A 217 22.19 -2.49 7.05
C GLU A 217 23.71 -2.63 6.94
N SER A 218 24.22 -3.85 6.74
CA SER A 218 25.67 -4.10 6.65
C SER A 218 26.33 -3.47 5.42
N ALA A 219 25.59 -3.30 4.33
CA ALA A 219 26.06 -2.72 3.09
C ALA A 219 25.82 -1.21 3.00
N GLY A 220 25.17 -0.60 4.01
CA GLY A 220 24.75 0.80 3.96
C GLY A 220 23.65 1.09 2.93
N ALA A 221 22.91 0.07 2.51
CA ALA A 221 21.79 0.15 1.59
C ALA A 221 20.45 0.17 2.34
N ARG A 222 19.39 0.55 1.64
CA ARG A 222 18.02 0.59 2.14
C ARG A 222 17.17 -0.46 1.43
N LEU A 223 16.29 -1.11 2.19
CA LEU A 223 15.31 -2.05 1.66
C LEU A 223 13.90 -1.56 2.03
N LEU A 224 13.13 -1.16 1.02
CA LEU A 224 11.74 -0.75 1.14
C LEU A 224 10.85 -1.74 0.37
N TYR A 225 9.65 -1.98 0.86
CA TYR A 225 8.77 -3.02 0.32
C TYR A 225 7.31 -2.78 0.68
N SER A 226 6.87 -1.53 0.68
CA SER A 226 5.50 -1.16 1.04
C SER A 226 4.46 -1.83 0.16
N ALA A 227 4.76 -1.99 -1.13
CA ALA A 227 3.91 -2.68 -2.09
C ALA A 227 3.76 -4.19 -1.84
N SER A 228 4.65 -4.81 -1.05
CA SER A 228 4.60 -6.26 -0.77
C SER A 228 3.42 -6.66 0.12
N VAL A 229 2.94 -5.76 0.98
CA VAL A 229 1.82 -6.03 1.88
C VAL A 229 0.85 -4.85 1.88
N GLY A 230 -0.39 -5.13 1.48
CA GLY A 230 -1.47 -4.14 1.52
C GLY A 230 -1.82 -3.51 0.17
N GLY A 231 -1.06 -3.77 -0.91
CA GLY A 231 -1.28 -3.11 -2.19
C GLY A 231 -1.05 -1.61 -2.04
N GLY A 232 -2.11 -0.80 -2.18
CA GLY A 232 -2.08 0.63 -1.86
C GLY A 232 -2.38 0.94 -0.38
N ALA A 233 -2.81 -0.01 0.43
CA ALA A 233 -3.02 0.22 1.86
C ALA A 233 -1.68 0.30 2.62
N PRO A 234 -1.42 1.35 3.43
CA PRO A 234 -0.14 1.55 4.12
C PRO A 234 -0.03 0.69 5.39
N LEU A 235 -0.02 -0.63 5.21
CA LEU A 235 -0.10 -1.58 6.32
C LEU A 235 1.23 -1.69 7.08
N ILE A 236 2.35 -1.80 6.35
CA ILE A 236 3.69 -1.90 6.95
C ILE A 236 4.01 -0.64 7.75
N GLU A 237 3.74 0.54 7.18
CA GLU A 237 3.98 1.81 7.83
C GLU A 237 3.12 1.97 9.07
N THR A 238 1.87 1.52 9.02
CA THR A 238 0.98 1.56 10.18
C THR A 238 1.48 0.66 11.31
N VAL A 239 2.02 -0.52 11.00
CA VAL A 239 2.68 -1.38 11.99
C VAL A 239 3.93 -0.72 12.56
N ARG A 240 4.82 -0.19 11.70
CA ARG A 240 6.04 0.52 12.13
C ARG A 240 5.73 1.70 13.04
N ARG A 241 4.73 2.52 12.69
CA ARG A 241 4.26 3.64 13.52
C ARG A 241 3.75 3.16 14.87
N ALA A 242 2.95 2.09 14.91
CA ALA A 242 2.47 1.53 16.17
C ALA A 242 3.64 1.02 17.04
N ALA A 243 4.59 0.29 16.44
CA ALA A 243 5.77 -0.23 17.14
C ALA A 243 6.65 0.89 17.72
N ALA A 244 6.78 2.02 17.00
CA ALA A 244 7.50 3.21 17.48
C ALA A 244 6.81 3.89 18.68
N GLN A 245 5.50 3.65 18.89
CA GLN A 245 4.69 4.28 19.92
C GLN A 245 4.50 3.41 21.17
N GLY A 246 4.80 2.10 21.08
CA GLY A 246 4.72 1.19 22.22
C GLY A 246 4.72 -0.28 21.82
N LYS A 247 4.61 -1.15 22.83
CA LYS A 247 4.61 -2.61 22.63
C LYS A 247 3.32 -3.07 21.97
N ILE A 248 3.43 -3.62 20.77
CA ILE A 248 2.30 -4.27 20.07
C ILE A 248 1.93 -5.57 20.79
N VAL A 249 0.63 -5.76 21.04
CA VAL A 249 0.07 -7.00 21.63
C VAL A 249 -0.88 -7.72 20.69
N ARG A 250 -1.43 -7.04 19.68
CA ARG A 250 -2.32 -7.66 18.69
C ARG A 250 -2.19 -7.01 17.32
N ILE A 251 -2.22 -7.85 16.29
CA ILE A 251 -2.42 -7.50 14.89
C ILE A 251 -3.66 -8.26 14.42
N LYS A 252 -4.65 -7.56 13.85
CA LYS A 252 -5.84 -8.15 13.21
C LYS A 252 -6.00 -7.50 11.83
N ALA A 253 -6.07 -8.29 10.76
CA ALA A 253 -6.08 -7.76 9.41
C ALA A 253 -6.87 -8.60 8.40
N VAL A 254 -7.42 -7.93 7.39
CA VAL A 254 -7.85 -8.51 6.12
C VAL A 254 -6.75 -8.20 5.11
N LEU A 255 -6.10 -9.24 4.58
CA LEU A 255 -4.88 -9.12 3.77
C LEU A 255 -5.01 -9.66 2.34
N ASN A 256 -6.15 -10.29 2.02
CA ASN A 256 -6.38 -10.99 0.77
C ASN A 256 -7.65 -10.49 0.07
N GLY A 257 -7.47 -9.76 -1.04
CA GLY A 257 -8.57 -9.19 -1.81
C GLY A 257 -9.44 -10.25 -2.50
N THR A 258 -8.84 -11.32 -3.00
CA THR A 258 -9.55 -12.44 -3.67
C THR A 258 -10.58 -13.08 -2.74
N CYS A 259 -10.14 -13.50 -1.54
CA CYS A 259 -11.02 -14.05 -0.53
C CYS A 259 -12.04 -13.03 -0.03
N ASN A 260 -11.67 -11.75 0.12
CA ASN A 260 -12.61 -10.73 0.55
C ASN A 260 -13.74 -10.50 -0.47
N PHE A 261 -13.42 -10.48 -1.77
CA PHE A 261 -14.41 -10.43 -2.85
C PHE A 261 -15.35 -11.64 -2.80
N ILE A 262 -14.80 -12.86 -2.72
CA ILE A 262 -15.62 -14.09 -2.66
C ILE A 262 -16.53 -14.06 -1.42
N LEU A 263 -16.01 -13.72 -0.25
CA LEU A 263 -16.78 -13.65 1.00
C LEU A 263 -17.88 -12.58 0.96
N ASN A 264 -17.68 -11.47 0.23
CA ASN A 264 -18.75 -10.49 0.00
C ASN A 264 -19.89 -11.08 -0.84
N ARG A 265 -19.57 -11.75 -1.95
CA ARG A 265 -20.58 -12.41 -2.79
C ARG A 265 -21.34 -13.52 -2.06
N LEU A 266 -20.65 -14.29 -1.22
CA LEU A 266 -21.28 -15.30 -0.35
C LEU A 266 -22.22 -14.66 0.68
N ALA A 267 -21.85 -13.51 1.26
CA ALA A 267 -22.70 -12.77 2.19
C ALA A 267 -23.95 -12.18 1.53
N GLU A 268 -23.92 -11.98 0.20
CA GLU A 268 -25.05 -11.56 -0.63
C GLU A 268 -25.95 -12.75 -1.04
N GLY A 269 -25.60 -13.99 -0.63
CA GLY A 269 -26.36 -15.21 -0.91
C GLY A 269 -25.91 -15.96 -2.18
N GLY A 270 -24.78 -15.57 -2.79
CA GLY A 270 -24.22 -16.25 -3.96
C GLY A 270 -23.63 -17.64 -3.63
N ALA A 271 -23.55 -18.50 -4.64
CA ALA A 271 -22.83 -19.78 -4.54
C ALA A 271 -21.31 -19.56 -4.64
N PHE A 272 -20.52 -20.49 -4.08
CA PHE A 272 -19.06 -20.38 -4.07
C PHE A 272 -18.46 -20.37 -5.48
N ASP A 273 -18.91 -21.27 -6.36
CA ASP A 273 -18.36 -21.36 -7.72
C ASP A 273 -18.67 -20.11 -8.55
N ASP A 274 -19.86 -19.54 -8.40
CA ASP A 274 -20.24 -18.28 -9.06
C ASP A 274 -19.41 -17.11 -8.53
N ALA A 275 -19.19 -17.04 -7.22
CA ALA A 275 -18.36 -16.00 -6.59
C ALA A 275 -16.90 -16.10 -7.04
N LEU A 276 -16.36 -17.32 -7.14
CA LEU A 276 -15.01 -17.56 -7.66
C LEU A 276 -14.91 -17.22 -9.15
N GLY A 277 -15.92 -17.56 -9.94
CA GLY A 277 -16.03 -17.15 -11.34
C GLY A 277 -16.02 -15.63 -11.50
N ALA A 278 -16.87 -14.93 -10.74
CA ALA A 278 -16.92 -13.48 -10.73
C ALA A 278 -15.59 -12.84 -10.28
N ALA A 279 -14.86 -13.47 -9.34
CA ALA A 279 -13.54 -13.00 -8.92
C ALA A 279 -12.51 -13.11 -10.06
N ARG A 280 -12.57 -14.17 -10.88
CA ARG A 280 -11.71 -14.34 -12.06
C ARG A 280 -12.05 -13.31 -13.14
N ASP A 281 -13.33 -13.11 -13.43
CA ASP A 281 -13.80 -12.15 -14.43
C ASP A 281 -13.42 -10.71 -14.07
N ALA A 282 -13.48 -10.37 -12.77
CA ALA A 282 -13.02 -9.09 -12.25
C ALA A 282 -11.49 -8.97 -12.15
N GLY A 283 -10.73 -10.02 -12.48
CA GLY A 283 -9.27 -10.04 -12.42
C GLY A 283 -8.69 -10.07 -11.00
N PHE A 284 -9.48 -10.45 -10.00
CA PHE A 284 -9.02 -10.61 -8.62
C PHE A 284 -8.45 -12.00 -8.35
N ALA A 285 -8.98 -13.04 -9.00
CA ALA A 285 -8.46 -14.40 -8.90
C ALA A 285 -7.70 -14.79 -10.18
N GLU A 286 -6.54 -15.43 -10.02
CA GLU A 286 -5.82 -16.07 -11.12
C GLU A 286 -6.47 -17.41 -11.52
N GLU A 287 -5.95 -18.05 -12.56
CA GLU A 287 -6.38 -19.39 -12.97
C GLU A 287 -6.21 -20.40 -11.83
N ASP A 288 -5.06 -20.34 -11.14
CA ASP A 288 -4.78 -21.06 -9.91
C ASP A 288 -4.82 -20.12 -8.68
N PRO A 289 -5.96 -19.99 -7.98
CA PRO A 289 -6.11 -19.15 -6.79
C PRO A 289 -5.71 -19.88 -5.50
N SER A 290 -4.99 -21.00 -5.56
CA SER A 290 -4.71 -21.86 -4.39
C SER A 290 -4.02 -21.12 -3.25
N ALA A 291 -3.11 -20.20 -3.55
CA ALA A 291 -2.41 -19.42 -2.53
C ALA A 291 -3.36 -18.50 -1.73
N ASP A 292 -4.37 -17.94 -2.40
CA ASP A 292 -5.40 -17.11 -1.78
C ASP A 292 -6.35 -17.97 -0.95
N LEU A 293 -6.93 -18.99 -1.57
CA LEU A 293 -7.97 -19.82 -0.96
C LEU A 293 -7.46 -20.63 0.22
N THR A 294 -6.22 -21.12 0.20
CA THR A 294 -5.61 -21.84 1.33
C THR A 294 -5.12 -20.92 2.45
N GLY A 295 -5.27 -19.60 2.29
CA GLY A 295 -4.78 -18.58 3.24
C GLY A 295 -3.26 -18.45 3.29
N LEU A 296 -2.53 -19.04 2.33
CA LEU A 296 -1.07 -18.95 2.27
C LEU A 296 -0.61 -17.50 2.02
N ASP A 297 -1.30 -16.78 1.13
CA ASP A 297 -1.02 -15.37 0.84
C ASP A 297 -1.18 -14.49 2.08
N ALA A 298 -2.31 -14.62 2.79
CA ALA A 298 -2.56 -13.88 4.02
C ALA A 298 -1.55 -14.23 5.13
N ALA A 299 -1.14 -15.50 5.23
CA ALA A 299 -0.12 -15.92 6.20
C ALA A 299 1.27 -15.34 5.88
N ALA A 300 1.68 -15.31 4.61
CA ALA A 300 2.93 -14.70 4.18
C ALA A 300 2.96 -13.19 4.51
N LYS A 301 1.85 -12.48 4.23
CA LYS A 301 1.71 -11.06 4.59
C LYS A 301 1.71 -10.84 6.10
N LEU A 302 1.05 -11.71 6.87
CA LEU A 302 1.07 -11.66 8.34
C LEU A 302 2.47 -11.86 8.90
N ALA A 303 3.29 -12.74 8.31
CA ALA A 303 4.67 -12.96 8.74
C ALA A 303 5.53 -11.69 8.58
N ILE A 304 5.37 -10.96 7.48
CA ILE A 304 6.03 -9.66 7.26
C ILE A 304 5.55 -8.65 8.32
N LEU A 305 4.24 -8.50 8.52
CA LEU A 305 3.70 -7.57 9.53
C LEU A 305 4.15 -7.93 10.96
N ALA A 306 4.29 -9.21 11.27
CA ALA A 306 4.81 -9.67 12.56
C ALA A 306 6.28 -9.30 12.76
N TYR A 307 7.11 -9.44 11.72
CA TYR A 307 8.50 -9.00 11.76
C TYR A 307 8.59 -7.49 11.99
N GLU A 308 7.82 -6.70 11.24
CA GLU A 308 7.77 -5.24 11.39
C GLU A 308 7.32 -4.78 12.77
N GLY A 309 6.34 -5.46 13.35
CA GLY A 309 5.75 -5.04 14.62
C GLY A 309 6.50 -5.54 15.85
N LEU A 310 7.12 -6.72 15.77
CA LEU A 310 7.65 -7.44 16.92
C LEU A 310 9.15 -7.74 16.81
N GLY A 311 9.78 -7.48 15.67
CA GLY A 311 11.15 -7.87 15.37
C GLY A 311 11.35 -9.40 15.34
N ARG A 312 10.27 -10.17 15.14
CA ARG A 312 10.28 -11.64 15.19
C ARG A 312 9.83 -12.25 13.88
N SER A 313 10.63 -13.16 13.37
CA SER A 313 10.27 -13.97 12.19
C SER A 313 9.29 -15.05 12.59
N LEU A 314 8.19 -15.12 11.83
CA LEU A 314 7.27 -16.24 11.87
C LEU A 314 7.53 -17.12 10.66
N ARG A 315 7.72 -18.43 10.90
CA ARG A 315 7.70 -19.40 9.81
C ARG A 315 6.27 -19.51 9.30
N ILE A 316 6.07 -19.33 8.00
CA ILE A 316 4.74 -19.34 7.36
C ILE A 316 4.04 -20.67 7.64
N GLU A 317 4.80 -21.77 7.68
CA GLU A 317 4.29 -23.12 7.97
C GLU A 317 3.75 -23.26 9.39
N ALA A 318 4.21 -22.42 10.33
CA ALA A 318 3.74 -22.41 11.71
C ALA A 318 2.49 -21.55 11.91
N ILE A 319 2.05 -20.80 10.89
CA ILE A 319 0.82 -20.00 10.95
C ILE A 319 -0.34 -20.93 10.61
N ALA A 320 -1.27 -21.13 11.56
CA ALA A 320 -2.46 -21.92 11.34
C ALA A 320 -3.33 -21.27 10.25
N ARG A 321 -3.87 -22.06 9.31
CA ARG A 321 -4.67 -21.56 8.19
C ARG A 321 -5.94 -22.36 8.01
N ARG A 322 -7.01 -21.68 7.61
CA ARG A 322 -8.25 -22.31 7.13
C ARG A 322 -8.46 -21.99 5.65
N SER A 323 -8.74 -23.03 4.88
CA SER A 323 -9.03 -22.89 3.46
C SER A 323 -10.47 -22.44 3.23
N LEU A 324 -10.67 -21.57 2.23
CA LEU A 324 -11.97 -21.22 1.69
C LEU A 324 -12.32 -22.20 0.57
N SER A 325 -13.44 -22.90 0.70
CA SER A 325 -14.00 -23.80 -0.32
C SER A 325 -15.53 -23.77 -0.24
N ALA A 326 -16.21 -24.46 -1.15
CA ALA A 326 -17.66 -24.59 -1.15
C ALA A 326 -18.21 -25.24 0.15
N GLU A 327 -17.42 -26.12 0.78
CA GLU A 327 -17.77 -26.84 2.01
C GLU A 327 -17.27 -26.13 3.28
N ALA A 328 -16.61 -24.97 3.15
CA ALA A 328 -16.07 -24.26 4.30
C ALA A 328 -17.17 -23.83 5.26
N LEU A 329 -17.04 -24.22 6.53
CA LEU A 329 -17.95 -23.80 7.58
C LEU A 329 -17.66 -22.34 7.97
N LEU A 330 -18.47 -21.42 7.44
CA LEU A 330 -18.41 -20.00 7.74
C LEU A 330 -19.36 -19.65 8.91
N PRO A 331 -18.97 -18.72 9.80
CA PRO A 331 -19.88 -18.17 10.80
C PRO A 331 -21.10 -17.50 10.15
N ALA A 332 -22.19 -17.36 10.91
CA ALA A 332 -23.34 -16.56 10.49
C ALA A 332 -22.97 -15.05 10.49
N GLY A 333 -23.56 -14.30 9.54
CA GLY A 333 -23.33 -12.86 9.39
C GLY A 333 -22.28 -12.53 8.33
N ARG A 334 -21.74 -11.32 8.39
CA ARG A 334 -20.69 -10.87 7.47
C ARG A 334 -19.35 -11.47 7.88
N VAL A 335 -18.73 -12.23 6.99
CA VAL A 335 -17.49 -12.97 7.29
C VAL A 335 -16.29 -12.37 6.57
N ARG A 336 -15.12 -12.42 7.22
CA ARG A 336 -13.82 -12.04 6.65
C ARG A 336 -12.78 -13.11 6.90
N GLN A 337 -11.83 -13.27 5.98
CA GLN A 337 -10.58 -13.98 6.23
C GLN A 337 -9.67 -13.06 7.07
N ILE A 338 -9.60 -13.33 8.37
CA ILE A 338 -8.82 -12.57 9.33
C ILE A 338 -7.46 -13.24 9.54
N ALA A 339 -6.40 -12.50 9.21
CA ALA A 339 -5.05 -12.77 9.69
C ALA A 339 -4.88 -12.14 11.07
N ARG A 340 -4.51 -12.95 12.07
CA ARG A 340 -4.42 -12.55 13.47
C ARG A 340 -3.11 -12.99 14.09
N LEU A 341 -2.48 -12.07 14.80
CA LEU A 341 -1.43 -12.33 15.77
C LEU A 341 -1.86 -11.72 17.11
N ASP A 342 -1.90 -12.53 18.16
CA ASP A 342 -2.29 -12.13 19.50
C ASP A 342 -1.22 -12.62 20.50
N VAL A 343 -0.40 -11.70 20.98
CA VAL A 343 0.75 -12.02 21.85
C VAL A 343 0.28 -12.57 23.21
N PRO A 344 -0.73 -11.99 23.90
CA PRO A 344 -1.19 -12.52 25.19
C PRO A 344 -1.67 -13.96 25.15
N SER A 345 -2.42 -14.34 24.12
CA SER A 345 -2.95 -15.71 23.97
C SER A 345 -2.00 -16.67 23.25
N GLY A 346 -0.98 -16.14 22.56
CA GLY A 346 -0.10 -16.92 21.68
C GLY A 346 -0.77 -17.34 20.36
N LEU A 347 -1.98 -16.82 20.06
CA LEU A 347 -2.70 -17.17 18.84
C LEU A 347 -2.06 -16.48 17.63
N VAL A 348 -1.70 -17.29 16.63
CA VAL A 348 -1.24 -16.82 15.33
C VAL A 348 -1.92 -17.66 14.24
N GLY A 349 -2.66 -17.02 13.35
CA GLY A 349 -3.36 -17.75 12.29
C GLY A 349 -4.17 -16.90 11.33
N VAL A 350 -4.69 -17.57 10.30
CA VAL A 350 -5.61 -17.06 9.30
C VAL A 350 -6.90 -17.88 9.37
N ALA A 351 -8.01 -17.24 9.73
CA ALA A 351 -9.30 -17.91 9.92
C ALA A 351 -10.47 -17.04 9.49
N PHE A 352 -11.65 -17.64 9.33
CA PHE A 352 -12.88 -16.93 9.02
C PHE A 352 -13.57 -16.46 10.31
N GLU A 353 -13.79 -15.16 10.43
CA GLU A 353 -14.48 -14.56 11.58
C GLU A 353 -15.69 -13.75 11.10
N ALA A 354 -16.79 -13.78 11.87
CA ALA A 354 -17.88 -12.81 11.73
C ALA A 354 -17.39 -11.42 12.18
N VAL A 355 -17.76 -10.38 11.44
CA VAL A 355 -17.26 -9.01 11.64
C VAL A 355 -18.36 -7.96 11.75
N ASP A 356 -19.62 -8.35 11.87
CA ASP A 356 -20.77 -7.42 11.89
C ASP A 356 -20.66 -6.34 12.98
N GLY A 357 -20.05 -6.66 14.11
CA GLY A 357 -19.81 -5.72 15.22
C GLY A 357 -18.57 -4.84 15.07
N ASP A 358 -17.85 -4.89 13.94
CA ASP A 358 -16.58 -4.21 13.75
C ASP A 358 -16.59 -3.39 12.45
N ALA A 359 -16.90 -2.10 12.56
CA ALA A 359 -17.05 -1.19 11.42
C ALA A 359 -15.82 -1.16 10.49
N LEU A 360 -14.59 -1.38 11.02
CA LEU A 360 -13.38 -1.39 10.20
C LEU A 360 -13.39 -2.53 9.18
N PHE A 361 -13.86 -3.71 9.58
CA PHE A 361 -13.84 -4.91 8.75
C PHE A 361 -15.18 -5.18 8.05
N ALA A 362 -16.29 -4.74 8.64
CA ALA A 362 -17.62 -4.93 8.11
C ALA A 362 -17.82 -4.22 6.76
N VAL A 363 -17.33 -2.98 6.60
CA VAL A 363 -17.62 -2.16 5.41
C VAL A 363 -16.55 -2.24 4.32
N LEU A 364 -15.68 -3.27 4.35
CA LEU A 364 -14.61 -3.41 3.37
C LEU A 364 -15.14 -3.80 2.00
N PRO A 365 -14.99 -2.94 0.97
CA PRO A 365 -15.36 -3.28 -0.39
C PRO A 365 -14.35 -4.28 -0.95
N ASP A 366 -14.86 -5.33 -1.58
CA ASP A 366 -14.15 -6.21 -2.53
C ASP A 366 -12.65 -6.41 -2.30
N GLU A 367 -11.76 -5.74 -3.02
CA GLU A 367 -10.32 -5.96 -2.93
C GLU A 367 -9.63 -5.24 -1.76
N ALA A 368 -10.38 -4.53 -0.91
CA ALA A 368 -9.82 -3.71 0.15
C ALA A 368 -9.17 -4.56 1.25
N ASN A 369 -7.99 -4.09 1.66
CA ASN A 369 -7.30 -4.58 2.84
C ASN A 369 -7.56 -3.65 4.02
N ALA A 370 -7.46 -4.21 5.22
CA ALA A 370 -7.56 -3.45 6.46
C ALA A 370 -6.68 -4.04 7.55
N LEU A 371 -6.25 -3.18 8.46
CA LEU A 371 -5.41 -3.53 9.58
C LEU A 371 -5.86 -2.78 10.82
N ARG A 372 -5.88 -3.48 11.95
CA ARG A 372 -5.86 -2.91 13.30
C ARG A 372 -4.67 -3.47 14.06
N VAL A 373 -3.84 -2.59 14.59
CA VAL A 373 -2.77 -2.90 15.54
C VAL A 373 -3.19 -2.39 16.91
N THR A 374 -3.03 -3.20 17.95
CA THR A 374 -3.33 -2.83 19.34
C THR A 374 -2.06 -2.85 20.16
N LEU A 375 -1.79 -1.77 20.89
CA LEU A 375 -0.70 -1.65 21.84
C LEU A 375 -1.09 -2.17 23.23
N ALA A 376 -0.10 -2.46 24.06
CA ALA A 376 -0.30 -2.94 25.43
C ALA A 376 -1.06 -1.96 26.32
N ASP A 377 -1.02 -0.66 26.01
CA ASP A 377 -1.74 0.40 26.71
C ASP A 377 -3.19 0.62 26.18
N GLY A 378 -3.63 -0.22 25.23
CA GLY A 378 -4.97 -0.17 24.65
C GLY A 378 -5.13 0.76 23.45
N ARG A 379 -4.13 1.60 23.12
CA ARG A 379 -4.18 2.41 21.89
C ARG A 379 -4.22 1.52 20.66
N THR A 380 -4.94 1.97 19.63
CA THR A 380 -5.07 1.24 18.37
C THR A 380 -4.70 2.11 17.19
N PHE A 381 -4.06 1.48 16.20
CA PHE A 381 -3.71 2.09 14.92
C PHE A 381 -4.43 1.32 13.83
N THR A 382 -5.03 2.04 12.88
CA THR A 382 -5.77 1.43 11.79
C THR A 382 -5.28 1.91 10.43
N ALA A 383 -5.45 1.07 9.43
CA ALA A 383 -5.24 1.42 8.04
C ALA A 383 -6.22 0.65 7.15
N THR A 384 -6.66 1.29 6.07
CA THR A 384 -7.44 0.65 5.01
C THR A 384 -7.01 1.20 3.66
N GLY A 385 -7.21 0.42 2.60
CA GLY A 385 -6.95 0.84 1.23
C GLY A 385 -7.20 -0.31 0.26
N ARG A 386 -7.10 -0.04 -1.05
CA ARG A 386 -7.21 -1.10 -2.06
C ARG A 386 -6.02 -2.06 -1.92
N GLY A 387 -6.32 -3.34 -1.75
CA GLY A 387 -5.36 -4.40 -1.48
C GLY A 387 -4.63 -4.96 -2.71
N ALA A 388 -5.11 -4.60 -3.90
CA ALA A 388 -4.62 -5.07 -5.18
C ALA A 388 -4.86 -4.01 -6.27
N GLY A 389 -4.42 -4.31 -7.49
CA GLY A 389 -4.58 -3.47 -8.67
C GLY A 389 -3.31 -2.72 -9.05
N ARG A 390 -3.19 -2.43 -10.35
CA ARG A 390 -2.01 -1.78 -10.96
C ARG A 390 -1.66 -0.46 -10.27
N ARG A 391 -2.61 0.48 -10.23
CA ARG A 391 -2.37 1.85 -9.76
C ARG A 391 -2.11 1.91 -8.25
N PRO A 392 -2.92 1.29 -7.36
CA PRO A 392 -2.64 1.33 -5.92
C PRO A 392 -1.29 0.71 -5.55
N THR A 393 -0.92 -0.41 -6.19
CA THR A 393 0.36 -1.09 -5.90
C THR A 393 1.56 -0.30 -6.44
N ALA A 394 1.44 0.26 -7.65
CA ALA A 394 2.47 1.13 -8.23
C ALA A 394 2.66 2.40 -7.39
N GLU A 395 1.61 2.96 -6.80
CA GLU A 395 1.71 4.13 -5.92
C GLU A 395 2.48 3.81 -4.63
N SER A 396 2.33 2.62 -4.05
CA SER A 396 3.17 2.19 -2.91
C SER A 396 4.66 2.10 -3.28
N VAL A 397 4.98 1.57 -4.48
CA VAL A 397 6.36 1.56 -5.00
C VAL A 397 6.86 2.99 -5.21
N TRP A 398 6.03 3.88 -5.75
CA TRP A 398 6.39 5.28 -5.96
C TRP A 398 6.65 6.00 -4.63
N ALA A 399 5.81 5.78 -3.62
CA ALA A 399 5.99 6.37 -2.30
C ALA A 399 7.30 5.91 -1.63
N ASP A 400 7.73 4.67 -1.86
CA ASP A 400 9.04 4.18 -1.42
C ASP A 400 10.19 4.89 -2.15
N LEU A 401 10.08 5.10 -3.46
CA LEU A 401 11.07 5.87 -4.23
C LEU A 401 11.17 7.32 -3.76
N GLU A 402 10.05 7.96 -3.44
CA GLU A 402 10.03 9.33 -2.88
C GLU A 402 10.70 9.40 -1.51
N ASP A 403 10.49 8.41 -0.64
CA ASP A 403 11.17 8.34 0.65
C ASP A 403 12.70 8.21 0.48
N LEU A 404 13.18 7.53 -0.56
CA LEU A 404 14.62 7.45 -0.85
C LEU A 404 15.22 8.81 -1.21
N ILE A 405 14.46 9.64 -1.94
CA ILE A 405 14.85 11.01 -2.33
C ILE A 405 14.81 11.96 -1.14
N GLU A 406 13.76 11.92 -0.31
CA GLU A 406 13.63 12.83 0.85
C GLU A 406 14.67 12.57 1.94
N ALA A 407 15.22 11.36 2.01
CA ALA A 407 16.25 10.97 2.98
C ALA A 407 17.69 11.13 2.46
N ALA A 408 17.88 11.50 1.19
CA ALA A 408 19.18 11.80 0.57
C ALA A 408 19.55 13.28 0.77
#